data_AF-A0A6I4R5H2-F1
#
_entry.id   AF-A0A6I4R5H2-F1
#
_cell.length_a   1.000
_cell.length_b   1.000
_cell.length_c   1.000
_cell.angle_alpha   90.00
_cell.angle_beta   90.00
_cell.angle_gamma   90.00
#
_symmetry.space_group_name_H-M   'P 1'
#
loop_
_entity.id
_entity.type
_entity.pdbx_description
1 polymer ?
#
loop_
_entity_poly.entity_id
_entity_poly.type
_entity_poly.pdbx_seq_one_letter_code
_entity_poly.pdbx_strand_id
1 'polypeptide(L)'
;MVLADDPCVNPGGDPVLLQMIELYRPFRCSIVEIQAVLREETQKYGVIAGEMIRDDLYRVSHMVEKPKPEETSSNLAIIVRYILIPDIFLLIVDTEPGKGGEIQITDALMEQA
;
A
#
# COMPACT_ATOMS: atom_id res chain seq x y z
N MET A 1 10.84 8.98 -15.34
CA MET A 1 9.81 8.37 -14.48
C MET A 1 9.61 9.31 -13.31
N VAL A 2 8.65 10.23 -13.45
CA VAL A 2 8.35 11.25 -12.43
C VAL A 2 7.52 10.55 -11.37
N LEU A 3 8.15 10.19 -10.26
CA LEU A 3 7.41 9.82 -9.05
C LEU A 3 6.72 11.09 -8.56
N ALA A 4 5.40 11.01 -8.32
CA ALA A 4 4.61 12.18 -7.93
C ALA A 4 5.25 12.88 -6.72
N ASP A 5 5.56 14.16 -6.89
CA ASP A 5 6.13 15.04 -5.88
C ASP A 5 5.06 15.33 -4.81
N ASP A 6 5.09 14.47 -3.79
CA ASP A 6 4.86 14.72 -2.35
C ASP A 6 3.54 15.35 -1.85
N PRO A 7 2.80 14.58 -1.01
CA PRO A 7 2.15 15.13 0.17
C PRO A 7 2.80 14.69 1.50
N CYS A 8 3.79 13.81 1.51
CA CYS A 8 4.36 13.19 2.71
C CYS A 8 5.81 13.66 2.95
N VAL A 9 5.96 14.93 3.29
CA VAL A 9 7.22 15.49 3.79
C VAL A 9 7.34 15.14 5.27
N ASN A 10 8.47 14.55 5.68
CA ASN A 10 8.85 14.41 7.10
C ASN A 10 9.82 15.55 7.47
N PRO A 11 9.34 16.75 7.86
CA PRO A 11 10.21 17.88 8.12
C PRO A 11 11.14 17.60 9.31
N GLY A 12 12.43 17.41 9.02
CA GLY A 12 13.48 17.19 10.02
C GLY A 12 13.86 15.72 10.28
N GLY A 13 13.27 14.76 9.56
CA GLY A 13 13.63 13.34 9.62
C GLY A 13 14.08 12.76 8.28
N ASP A 14 14.39 11.47 8.25
CA ASP A 14 14.78 10.78 7.02
C ASP A 14 13.63 10.74 6.00
N PRO A 15 13.92 10.81 4.69
CA PRO A 15 12.92 10.65 3.64
C PRO A 15 12.15 9.33 3.79
N VAL A 16 10.84 9.33 3.54
CA VAL A 16 9.99 8.13 3.69
C VAL A 16 10.54 6.93 2.92
N LEU A 17 11.00 7.13 1.69
CA LEU A 17 11.60 6.07 0.89
C LEU A 17 12.85 5.46 1.53
N LEU A 18 13.67 6.26 2.20
CA LEU A 18 14.86 5.75 2.91
C LEU A 18 14.45 4.84 4.07
N GLN A 19 13.42 5.23 4.82
CA GLN A 19 12.88 4.40 5.91
C GLN A 19 12.33 3.07 5.37
N MET A 20 11.61 3.10 4.25
CA MET A 20 11.12 1.88 3.58
C MET A 20 12.29 0.98 3.15
N ILE A 21 13.39 1.54 2.61
CA ILE A 21 14.57 0.76 2.20
C ILE A 21 15.22 0.08 3.41
N GLU A 22 15.34 0.78 4.54
CA GLU A 22 15.89 0.19 5.77
C GLU A 22 14.98 -0.93 6.32
N LEU A 23 13.66 -0.83 6.17
CA LEU A 23 12.72 -1.92 6.48
C LEU A 23 12.86 -3.09 5.50
N TYR A 24 13.11 -2.85 4.22
CA TYR A 24 13.26 -3.92 3.23
C TYR A 24 14.44 -4.84 3.53
N ARG A 25 15.53 -4.31 4.13
CA ARG A 25 16.74 -5.08 4.42
C ARG A 25 16.50 -6.32 5.29
N PRO A 26 15.86 -6.24 6.46
CA PRO A 26 15.55 -7.40 7.28
C PRO A 26 14.35 -8.22 6.77
N PHE A 27 13.31 -7.59 6.23
CA PHE A 27 12.06 -8.29 5.90
C PHE A 27 12.05 -8.96 4.52
N ARG A 28 12.75 -8.40 3.53
CA ARG A 28 12.83 -8.92 2.14
C ARG A 28 11.46 -9.19 1.50
N CYS A 29 10.44 -8.42 1.89
CA CYS A 29 9.09 -8.48 1.33
C CYS A 29 8.71 -7.16 0.66
N SER A 30 7.58 -7.13 -0.04
CA SER A 30 7.00 -5.87 -0.50
C SER A 30 6.62 -4.98 0.68
N ILE A 31 6.86 -3.67 0.52
CA ILE A 31 6.57 -2.64 1.52
C ILE A 31 5.77 -1.55 0.83
N VAL A 32 4.65 -1.17 1.45
CA VAL A 32 3.76 -0.12 0.96
C VAL A 32 3.67 0.99 2.00
N GLU A 33 3.72 2.24 1.55
CA GLU A 33 3.43 3.38 2.43
C GLU A 33 1.94 3.44 2.69
N ILE A 34 1.57 3.64 3.96
CA ILE A 34 0.18 3.80 4.38
C ILE A 34 0.00 5.10 5.17
N GLN A 35 -1.22 5.64 5.12
CA GLN A 35 -1.61 6.81 5.90
C GLN A 35 -3.05 6.64 6.39
N ALA A 36 -3.32 7.05 7.63
CA ALA A 36 -4.68 7.15 8.12
C ALA A 36 -5.41 8.30 7.41
N VAL A 37 -6.53 7.99 6.76
CA VAL A 37 -7.40 8.97 6.09
C VAL A 37 -8.75 9.07 6.80
N LEU A 38 -9.55 10.08 6.44
CA LEU A 38 -10.94 10.15 6.89
C LEU A 38 -11.74 8.98 6.31
N ARG A 39 -12.72 8.48 7.07
CA ARG A 39 -13.43 7.24 6.72
C ARG A 39 -14.19 7.36 5.40
N GLU A 40 -14.72 8.54 5.12
CA GLU A 40 -15.39 8.92 3.87
C GLU A 40 -14.45 8.97 2.64
N GLU A 41 -13.14 9.04 2.86
CA GLU A 41 -12.13 9.08 1.81
C GLU A 41 -11.60 7.71 1.40
N THR A 42 -11.94 6.65 2.14
CA THR A 42 -11.55 5.25 1.85
C THR A 42 -11.87 4.83 0.42
N GLN A 43 -12.98 5.31 -0.15
CA GLN A 43 -13.38 5.05 -1.53
C GLN A 43 -12.44 5.63 -2.61
N LYS A 44 -11.49 6.48 -2.23
CA LYS A 44 -10.52 7.09 -3.16
C LYS A 44 -9.22 6.29 -3.26
N TYR A 45 -8.95 5.38 -2.32
CA TYR A 45 -7.65 4.72 -2.15
C TYR A 45 -7.80 3.21 -1.98
N GLY A 46 -6.72 2.46 -2.21
CA GLY A 46 -6.60 1.12 -1.66
C GLY A 46 -6.52 1.20 -0.14
N VAL A 47 -7.24 0.34 0.58
CA VAL A 47 -7.25 0.32 2.06
C VAL A 47 -6.73 -1.02 2.54
N ILE A 48 -5.82 -0.99 3.51
CA ILE A 48 -5.30 -2.21 4.13
C ILE A 48 -6.08 -2.56 5.41
N ALA A 49 -6.16 -3.85 5.70
CA ALA A 49 -6.37 -4.37 7.04
C ALA A 49 -5.13 -5.19 7.44
N GLY A 50 -4.80 -5.16 8.71
CA GLY A 50 -3.60 -5.79 9.21
C GLY A 50 -3.42 -5.60 10.70
N GLU A 51 -2.33 -6.17 11.20
CA GLU A 51 -1.95 -6.09 12.60
C GLU A 51 -0.71 -5.22 12.74
N MET A 52 -0.73 -4.30 13.70
CA MET A 52 0.47 -3.55 14.07
C MET A 52 1.46 -4.52 14.72
N ILE A 53 2.64 -4.67 14.14
CA ILE A 53 3.71 -5.53 14.65
C ILE A 53 4.79 -4.75 15.39
N ARG A 54 4.90 -3.45 15.11
CA ARG A 54 5.76 -2.48 15.80
C ARG A 54 5.19 -1.07 15.55
N ASP A 55 5.60 -0.09 16.34
CA ASP A 55 5.32 1.33 16.08
C ASP A 55 5.54 1.67 14.59
N ASP A 56 4.50 2.20 13.97
CA ASP A 56 4.40 2.58 12.55
C ASP A 56 4.71 1.45 11.53
N LEU A 57 4.61 0.19 11.94
CA LEU A 57 4.79 -0.98 11.07
C LEU A 57 3.62 -1.96 11.21
N TYR A 58 2.93 -2.17 10.10
CA TYR A 58 1.78 -3.07 10.01
C TYR A 58 2.13 -4.26 9.12
N ARG A 59 1.78 -5.46 9.59
CA ARG A 59 1.71 -6.64 8.74
C ARG A 59 0.32 -6.66 8.10
N VAL A 60 0.29 -6.50 6.79
CA VAL A 60 -0.96 -6.54 6.01
C VAL A 60 -1.50 -7.96 5.99
N SER A 61 -2.79 -8.12 6.25
CA SER A 61 -3.52 -9.38 6.12
C SER A 61 -4.56 -9.31 4.99
N HIS A 62 -4.99 -8.11 4.61
CA HIS A 62 -5.94 -7.89 3.54
C HIS A 62 -5.77 -6.50 2.93
N MET A 63 -6.09 -6.34 1.66
CA MET A 63 -6.13 -5.07 0.93
C MET A 63 -7.38 -5.05 0.06
N VAL A 64 -8.03 -3.90 -0.01
CA VAL A 64 -9.23 -3.71 -0.82
C VAL A 64 -9.11 -2.42 -1.62
N GLU A 65 -9.38 -2.47 -2.92
CA GLU A 65 -9.31 -1.30 -3.79
C GLU A 65 -10.58 -0.43 -3.69
N LYS A 66 -10.41 0.82 -3.26
CA LYS A 66 -11.46 1.85 -3.20
C LYS A 66 -12.74 1.39 -2.46
N PRO A 67 -12.67 0.74 -1.29
CA PRO A 67 -13.87 0.23 -0.62
C PRO A 67 -14.80 1.37 -0.24
N LYS A 68 -16.12 1.10 -0.19
CA LYS A 68 -17.02 2.05 0.46
C LYS A 68 -16.68 2.15 1.95
N PRO A 69 -16.98 3.28 2.61
CA PRO A 69 -16.76 3.46 4.06
C PRO A 69 -17.41 2.39 4.95
N GLU A 70 -18.44 1.71 4.44
CA GLU A 70 -19.18 0.64 5.12
C GLU A 70 -18.58 -0.75 4.89
N GLU A 71 -17.77 -0.92 3.83
CA GLU A 71 -17.21 -2.21 3.38
C GLU A 71 -15.86 -2.54 4.06
N THR A 72 -15.24 -1.57 4.74
CA THR A 72 -13.96 -1.76 5.45
C THR A 72 -14.03 -1.32 6.90
N SER A 73 -13.37 -2.04 7.80
CA SER A 73 -13.21 -1.63 9.20
C SER A 73 -12.03 -0.68 9.40
N SER A 74 -11.08 -0.65 8.47
CA SER A 74 -9.84 0.14 8.54
C SER A 74 -9.94 1.44 7.74
N ASN A 75 -9.17 2.44 8.14
CA ASN A 75 -8.97 3.70 7.41
C ASN A 75 -7.50 3.94 7.01
N LEU A 76 -6.69 2.88 7.01
CA LEU A 76 -5.30 2.93 6.59
C LEU A 76 -5.24 2.80 5.06
N ALA A 77 -5.08 3.93 4.38
CA ALA A 77 -5.00 4.01 2.93
C ALA A 77 -3.56 3.78 2.43
N ILE A 78 -3.42 3.04 1.33
CA ILE A 78 -2.18 2.88 0.58
C ILE A 78 -1.88 4.16 -0.18
N ILE A 79 -0.66 4.68 -0.03
CA ILE A 79 -0.16 5.90 -0.66
C ILE A 79 0.76 5.54 -1.84
N VAL A 80 1.29 6.54 -2.54
CA VAL A 80 1.98 6.42 -3.83
C VAL A 80 3.33 5.67 -3.78
N ARG A 81 3.87 5.34 -2.60
CA ARG A 81 5.21 4.72 -2.48
C ARG A 81 5.14 3.23 -2.21
N TYR A 82 5.92 2.49 -2.98
CA TYR A 82 6.03 1.04 -2.95
C TYR A 82 7.50 0.63 -3.07
N ILE A 83 7.91 -0.37 -2.29
CA ILE A 83 9.06 -1.22 -2.59
C ILE A 83 8.46 -2.58 -2.94
N LEU A 84 8.65 -3.02 -4.18
CA LEU A 84 8.07 -4.24 -4.69
C LEU A 84 9.16 -5.27 -4.95
N ILE A 85 8.89 -6.52 -4.61
CA ILE A 85 9.73 -7.65 -5.02
C ILE A 85 9.40 -8.09 -6.46
N PRO A 86 10.38 -8.54 -7.26
CA PRO A 86 10.22 -8.70 -8.71
C PRO A 86 9.15 -9.69 -9.18
N ASP A 87 8.78 -10.65 -8.36
CA ASP A 87 7.69 -11.61 -8.61
C ASP A 87 6.33 -10.93 -8.79
N ILE A 88 6.14 -9.70 -8.28
CA ILE A 88 4.90 -8.93 -8.50
C ILE A 88 4.58 -8.76 -9.98
N PHE A 89 5.60 -8.69 -10.85
CA PHE A 89 5.38 -8.50 -12.29
C PHE A 89 4.71 -9.71 -12.93
N LEU A 90 4.93 -10.92 -12.41
CA LEU A 90 4.23 -12.11 -12.87
C LEU A 90 2.77 -12.07 -12.40
N LEU A 91 2.54 -11.70 -11.14
CA LEU A 91 1.19 -11.58 -10.58
C LEU A 91 0.37 -10.53 -11.32
N ILE A 92 0.95 -9.37 -11.66
CA ILE A 92 0.27 -8.33 -12.45
C ILE A 92 -0.16 -8.83 -13.83
N VAL A 93 0.63 -9.71 -14.47
CA VAL A 93 0.28 -10.28 -15.78
C VAL A 93 -0.92 -11.23 -15.68
N ASP A 94 -1.02 -11.96 -14.58
CA ASP A 94 -2.10 -12.92 -14.32
C ASP A 94 -3.33 -12.27 -13.67
N THR A 95 -3.20 -11.05 -13.14
CA THR A 95 -4.30 -10.31 -12.49
C THR A 95 -5.36 -9.90 -13.50
N GLU A 96 -6.58 -10.39 -13.30
CA GLU A 96 -7.73 -9.99 -14.12
C GLU A 96 -8.12 -8.51 -13.86
N PRO A 97 -8.71 -7.82 -14.85
CA PRO A 97 -9.19 -6.46 -14.63
C PRO A 97 -10.22 -6.38 -13.50
N GLY A 98 -9.90 -5.59 -12.48
CA GLY A 98 -10.73 -5.42 -11.30
C GLY A 98 -11.67 -4.22 -11.44
N LYS A 99 -11.62 -3.34 -10.44
CA LYS A 99 -12.51 -2.17 -10.37
C LYS A 99 -12.27 -1.23 -11.55
N GLY A 100 -13.35 -0.85 -12.24
CA GLY A 100 -13.28 0.05 -13.39
C GLY A 100 -12.74 -0.60 -14.67
N GLY A 101 -12.51 -1.92 -14.70
CA GLY A 101 -11.96 -2.61 -15.87
C GLY A 101 -10.45 -2.39 -16.07
N GLU A 102 -9.76 -1.94 -15.02
CA GLU A 102 -8.31 -1.75 -14.99
C GLU A 102 -7.66 -2.83 -14.12
N ILE A 103 -6.43 -3.22 -14.46
CA ILE A 103 -5.59 -4.08 -13.62
C ILE A 103 -5.13 -3.26 -12.41
N GLN A 104 -5.49 -3.69 -11.20
CA GLN A 104 -5.17 -2.98 -9.97
C GLN A 104 -3.96 -3.61 -9.29
N ILE A 105 -2.97 -2.78 -8.93
CA ILE A 105 -1.79 -3.27 -8.20
C ILE A 105 -2.15 -3.83 -6.82
N THR A 106 -3.23 -3.32 -6.20
CA THR A 106 -3.76 -3.80 -4.92
C THR A 106 -4.18 -5.27 -5.01
N ASP A 107 -4.72 -5.70 -6.16
CA ASP A 107 -5.15 -7.09 -6.38
C ASP A 107 -3.93 -8.01 -6.54
N ALA A 108 -2.91 -7.59 -7.31
CA ALA A 108 -1.66 -8.34 -7.46
C ALA A 108 -0.88 -8.43 -6.12
N LEU A 109 -0.86 -7.36 -5.32
CA LEU A 109 -0.24 -7.35 -4.00
C LEU A 109 -0.96 -8.28 -3.02
N MET A 110 -2.27 -8.44 -3.16
CA MET A 110 -3.06 -9.38 -2.38
C MET A 110 -2.71 -10.83 -2.68
N GLU A 111 -2.41 -11.17 -3.93
CA GLU A 111 -1.94 -12.50 -4.30
C GLU A 111 -0.51 -12.78 -3.82
N GLN A 112 0.29 -11.74 -3.62
CA GLN A 112 1.65 -11.84 -3.10
C GLN A 112 1.73 -12.02 -1.57
N ALA A 113 0.72 -11.54 -0.85
CA ALA A 113 0.72 -11.38 0.61
C ALA A 113 0.59 -12.69 1.40
#